data_AF-A0A5J4KLP9-F1
#
_entry.id   AF-A0A5J4KLP9-F1
#
_cell.length_a   1.000
_cell.length_b   1.000
_cell.length_c   1.000
_cell.angle_alpha   90.00
_cell.angle_beta   90.00
_cell.angle_gamma   90.00
#
_symmetry.space_group_name_H-M   'P 1'
#
loop_
_entity.id
_entity.type
_entity.pdbx_description
1 polymer ?
#
loop_
_entity_poly.entity_id
_entity_poly.type
_entity_poly.pdbx_seq_one_letter_code
_entity_poly.pdbx_strand_id
1 'polypeptide(L)' 'MKRDPHIALSITDPKRLERYLEVRGTIERIEDDPKLDFINSMAKKYLGVDKYPYHQPGDERVVVFVKPEHATYQG' A
#
# COMPACT_ATOMS: atom_id res chain seq x y z
N MET A 1 -7.73 3.70 -11.78
CA MET A 1 -8.15 4.45 -10.58
C MET A 1 -9.15 5.55 -10.88
N LYS A 2 -8.89 6.54 -11.76
CA LYS A 2 -9.83 7.65 -11.98
C LYS A 2 -11.26 7.27 -12.46
N ARG A 3 -11.44 6.11 -13.10
CA ARG A 3 -12.74 5.64 -13.60
C ARG A 3 -13.53 4.82 -12.57
N ASP A 4 -12.84 4.16 -11.65
CA ASP A 4 -13.43 3.31 -10.62
C ASP A 4 -12.51 3.35 -9.38
N PRO A 5 -12.96 3.96 -8.26
CA PRO A 5 -12.15 4.14 -7.06
C PRO A 5 -12.16 2.92 -6.13
N HIS A 6 -12.99 1.90 -6.39
CA HIS A 6 -13.10 0.75 -5.49
C HIS A 6 -11.85 -0.12 -5.52
N ILE A 7 -11.42 -0.59 -4.35
CA ILE A 7 -10.25 -1.46 -4.18
C ILE A 7 -10.47 -2.47 -3.06
N ALA A 8 -9.76 -3.59 -3.16
CA ALA A 8 -9.65 -4.60 -2.11
C ALA A 8 -8.18 -4.92 -1.83
N LEU A 9 -7.85 -5.11 -0.56
CA LEU A 9 -6.54 -5.52 -0.05
C LEU A 9 -6.71 -6.84 0.70
N SER A 10 -5.84 -7.82 0.41
CA SER A 10 -5.80 -9.11 1.11
C SER A 10 -4.48 -9.24 1.86
N ILE A 11 -4.54 -9.57 3.15
CA ILE A 11 -3.39 -9.76 4.03
C ILE A 11 -3.52 -11.13 4.70
N THR A 12 -2.59 -12.03 4.40
CA THR A 12 -2.53 -13.38 5.00
C THR A 12 -1.44 -13.42 6.06
N ASP A 13 -1.69 -14.10 7.19
CA ASP A 13 -0.66 -14.35 8.20
C ASP A 13 0.36 -15.37 7.65
N PRO A 14 1.65 -15.00 7.53
CA PRO A 14 2.66 -15.89 6.96
C PRO A 14 2.94 -17.12 7.83
N LYS A 15 2.52 -17.13 9.10
CA LYS A 15 2.70 -18.26 10.02
C LYS A 15 1.46 -19.16 10.12
N ARG A 16 0.29 -18.64 9.71
CA ARG A 16 -1.02 -19.31 9.83
C ARG A 16 -1.86 -18.96 8.59
N LEU A 17 -1.71 -19.72 7.52
CA LEU A 17 -2.30 -19.37 6.22
C LEU A 17 -3.83 -19.34 6.24
N GLU A 18 -4.47 -20.03 7.18
CA GLU A 18 -5.91 -19.98 7.42
C GLU A 18 -6.39 -18.66 8.04
N ARG A 19 -5.46 -17.86 8.60
CA ARG A 19 -5.75 -16.56 9.20
C ARG A 19 -5.49 -15.45 8.17
N TYR A 20 -6.53 -14.68 7.88
CA TYR A 20 -6.45 -13.57 6.92
C TYR A 20 -7.31 -12.37 7.32
N LEU A 21 -7.00 -11.23 6.70
CA LEU A 21 -7.77 -10.00 6.72
C LEU A 21 -7.93 -9.49 5.28
N GLU A 22 -9.17 -9.29 4.86
CA GLU A 22 -9.55 -8.56 3.66
C GLU A 22 -10.07 -7.18 4.06
N VAL A 23 -9.62 -6.13 3.35
CA VAL A 23 -10.13 -4.77 3.51
C VAL A 23 -10.64 -4.28 2.15
N ARG A 24 -11.89 -3.83 2.10
CA ARG A 24 -12.52 -3.19 0.95
C ARG A 24 -12.76 -1.71 1.22
N GLY A 25 -12.65 -0.88 0.20
CA GLY A 25 -12.96 0.53 0.30
C GLY A 25 -12.72 1.28 -1.01
N THR A 26 -12.53 2.59 -0.88
CA THR A 26 -12.34 3.48 -2.03
C THR A 26 -11.09 4.33 -1.90
N ILE A 27 -10.51 4.71 -3.04
CA ILE A 27 -9.44 5.71 -3.08
C ILE A 27 -10.03 7.07 -2.70
N GLU A 28 -9.57 7.62 -1.58
CA GLU A 28 -9.98 8.94 -1.11
C GLU A 28 -9.23 10.05 -1.85
N ARG A 29 -7.91 9.85 -2.07
CA ARG A 29 -7.06 10.77 -2.82
C ARG A 29 -5.76 10.10 -3.27
N ILE A 30 -5.08 10.76 -4.19
CA ILE A 30 -3.76 10.37 -4.71
C ILE A 30 -2.88 11.62 -4.63
N GLU A 31 -1.70 11.50 -4.04
CA GLU A 31 -0.73 12.58 -3.91
C GLU A 31 0.58 12.18 -4.58
N ASP A 32 1.24 13.11 -5.28
CA ASP A 32 2.56 12.86 -5.85
C ASP A 32 3.61 12.74 -4.73
N ASP A 33 4.58 11.85 -4.89
CA ASP A 33 5.71 11.66 -3.97
C ASP A 33 7.06 11.97 -4.66
N PRO A 34 7.29 13.22 -5.14
CA PRO A 34 8.49 13.56 -5.88
C PRO A 34 9.77 13.51 -5.03
N LYS A 35 9.62 13.52 -3.70
CA LYS A 35 10.74 13.42 -2.74
C LYS A 35 11.01 12.00 -2.27
N LEU A 36 10.18 11.04 -2.69
CA LEU A 36 10.28 9.62 -2.33
C LEU A 36 10.09 9.37 -0.83
N ASP A 37 9.46 10.28 -0.10
CA ASP A 37 9.35 10.24 1.37
C ASP A 37 8.57 8.98 1.79
N PHE A 38 7.49 8.67 1.08
CA PHE A 38 6.66 7.52 1.43
C PHE A 38 7.35 6.20 1.09
N ILE A 39 7.93 6.06 -0.10
CA ILE A 39 8.62 4.83 -0.47
C ILE A 39 9.88 4.60 0.37
N ASN A 40 10.59 5.66 0.78
CA ASN A 40 11.70 5.55 1.73
C ASN A 40 11.23 5.05 3.10
N SER A 41 10.07 5.52 3.58
CA SER A 41 9.48 5.00 4.82
C SER A 41 9.13 3.50 4.72
N MET A 42 8.65 3.04 3.55
CA MET A 42 8.35 1.63 3.30
C MET A 42 9.63 0.79 3.16
N ALA A 43 10.69 1.32 2.53
CA ALA A 43 12.00 0.68 2.48
C ALA A 43 12.56 0.47 3.88
N LYS A 44 12.44 1.47 4.77
CA LYS A 44 12.87 1.34 6.16
C LYS A 44 12.08 0.26 6.89
N LYS A 45 10.75 0.25 6.71
CA LYS A 45 9.84 -0.71 7.36
C LYS A 45 10.06 -2.16 6.91
N TYR A 46 10.26 -2.39 5.61
CA TYR A 46 10.22 -3.73 5.02
C TYR A 46 11.57 -4.28 4.56
N LEU A 47 12.55 -3.41 4.30
CA LEU A 47 13.89 -3.79 3.83
C LEU A 47 15.00 -3.44 4.83
N GLY A 48 14.70 -2.63 5.86
CA GLY A 48 15.70 -2.21 6.85
C GLY A 48 16.70 -1.18 6.34
N VAL A 49 16.40 -0.47 5.24
CA VAL A 49 17.28 0.55 4.63
C VAL A 49 16.58 1.92 4.63
N ASP A 50 17.32 3.00 4.82
CA ASP A 50 16.73 4.35 4.92
C ASP A 50 16.22 4.92 3.59
N LYS A 51 16.78 4.47 2.47
CA LYS A 51 16.40 4.91 1.12
C LYS A 51 16.03 3.71 0.26
N TYR A 52 14.97 3.86 -0.53
CA TYR A 52 14.52 2.80 -1.44
C TYR A 52 15.57 2.55 -2.55
N PRO A 53 16.15 1.34 -2.64
CA PRO A 53 17.32 1.11 -3.48
C PRO A 53 17.01 0.90 -4.97
N TYR A 54 15.72 0.78 -5.34
CA TYR A 54 15.31 0.39 -6.70
C TYR A 54 14.63 1.52 -7.50
N HIS A 55 14.75 2.77 -7.05
CA HIS A 55 14.24 3.91 -7.81
C HIS A 55 15.08 4.16 -9.06
N GLN A 56 14.43 4.36 -10.22
CA GLN A 56 15.10 4.64 -11.50
C GLN A 56 14.82 6.07 -11.99
N PRO A 57 15.74 6.68 -12.75
CA PRO A 57 15.47 7.95 -13.42
C PRO A 57 14.22 7.85 -14.29
N GLY A 58 13.27 8.76 -14.10
CA GLY A 58 11.99 8.78 -14.82
C GLY A 58 10.85 8.03 -14.14
N ASP A 59 11.09 7.34 -13.03
CA ASP A 59 10.01 6.79 -12.20
C ASP A 59 9.14 7.93 -11.62
N GLU A 60 7.84 7.87 -11.87
CA GLU A 60 6.85 8.69 -11.17
C GLU A 60 6.26 7.90 -9.99
N ARG A 61 6.20 8.53 -8.82
CA ARG A 61 5.71 7.91 -7.58
C ARG A 61 4.53 8.71 -7.05
N VAL A 62 3.52 7.98 -6.60
CA VAL A 62 2.35 8.54 -5.92
C VAL A 62 2.04 7.75 -4.65
N VAL A 63 1.44 8.42 -3.68
CA VAL A 63 0.82 7.82 -2.50
C VAL A 63 -0.67 7.71 -2.74
N VAL A 64 -1.20 6.50 -2.62
CA VAL A 64 -2.64 6.23 -2.73
C VAL A 64 -3.22 6.12 -1.33
N PHE A 65 -4.15 7.01 -1.00
CA PHE A 65 -4.86 6.99 0.27
C PHE A 65 -6.17 6.24 0.08
N VAL A 66 -6.31 5.11 0.78
CA VAL A 66 -7.51 4.27 0.75
C VAL A 66 -8.32 4.49 2.02
N LYS A 67 -9.60 4.84 1.88
CA LYS A 67 -10.56 4.86 2.97
C LYS A 67 -11.18 3.48 3.10
N PRO A 68 -10.95 2.75 4.21
CA PRO A 68 -11.60 1.47 4.45
C PRO A 68 -13.10 1.66 4.66
N GLU A 69 -13.91 0.79 4.07
CA GLU A 69 -15.37 0.79 4.19
C GLU A 69 -15.90 -0.53 4.74
N HIS A 70 -15.18 -1.63 4.50
CA HIS A 70 -15.54 -2.94 5.00
C HIS A 70 -14.30 -3.80 5.26
N ALA A 71 -14.40 -4.69 6.24
CA ALA A 71 -13.37 -5.69 6.52
C ALA A 71 -14.00 -7.07 6.74
N THR A 72 -13.38 -8.09 6.15
CA THR A 72 -13.69 -9.51 6.35
C THR A 72 -12.45 -10.17 6.93
N TYR A 73 -12.59 -11.03 7.94
CA TYR A 73 -11.44 -11.75 8.48
C TYR A 73 -11.83 -13.16 8.93
N GLN A 74 -10.83 -14.04 8.95
CA GLN A 74 -10.91 -15.39 9.50
C GLN A 74 -9.63 -15.66 10.30
N GLY A 75 -9.69 -16.40 11.39
CA GLY A 75 -8.54 -16.66 12.25
C GLY A 75 -8.74 -17.76 13.27
#